data_AF-A0A921ELA3-F1
#
_entry.id   AF-A0A921ELA3-F1
#
_cell.length_a   1.000
_cell.length_b   1.000
_cell.length_c   1.000
_cell.angle_alpha   90.00
_cell.angle_beta   90.00
_cell.angle_gamma   90.00
#
_symmetry.space_group_name_H-M   'P 1'
#
loop_
_entity.id
_entity.type
_entity.pdbx_description
1 polymer ?
#
loop_
_entity_poly.entity_id
_entity_poly.type
_entity_poly.pdbx_seq_one_letter_code
_entity_poly.pdbx_strand_id
1 'polypeptide(L)'
;MERTEIGKFLYQERKKRHLTQKNFLGGIVSVSQYSRVESGEQDLRTSEFFKIVQLNHINITNLLNPNDQRDNKELEDKKLNELAIAFYERDLDKIKQIKDESKKNDAFTTLLLDATLMEKILENNLDDLDPKIIVNCNNKLNTFNQAA
;
A
#
# COMPACT_ATOMS: atom_id res chain seq x y z
N MET A 1 0.09 -17.69 -25.44
CA MET A 1 1.01 -16.72 -24.81
C MET A 1 0.49 -16.43 -23.42
N GLU A 2 1.32 -16.62 -22.41
CA GLU A 2 0.96 -16.35 -21.04
C GLU A 2 1.06 -14.83 -20.81
N ARG A 3 -0.06 -14.18 -20.47
CA ARG A 3 -0.05 -12.72 -20.23
C ARG A 3 0.89 -12.43 -19.05
N THR A 4 1.72 -11.40 -19.17
CA THR A 4 2.49 -10.87 -18.04
C THR A 4 1.56 -10.46 -16.90
N GLU A 5 1.98 -10.71 -15.66
CA GLU A 5 1.17 -10.49 -14.45
C GLU A 5 0.65 -9.04 -14.37
N ILE A 6 1.44 -8.08 -14.84
CA ILE A 6 1.09 -6.66 -14.94
C ILE A 6 -0.08 -6.40 -15.89
N GLY A 7 -0.04 -6.96 -17.10
CA GLY A 7 -1.12 -6.80 -18.08
C GLY A 7 -2.44 -7.41 -17.61
N LYS A 8 -2.37 -8.58 -16.93
CA LYS A 8 -3.53 -9.21 -16.28
C LYS A 8 -4.12 -8.33 -15.19
N PHE A 9 -3.28 -7.80 -14.31
CA PHE A 9 -3.69 -6.96 -13.20
C PHE A 9 -4.40 -5.69 -13.68
N LEU A 10 -3.79 -4.95 -14.60
CA LEU A 10 -4.39 -3.71 -15.12
C LEU A 10 -5.70 -3.97 -15.88
N TYR A 11 -5.79 -5.08 -16.61
CA TYR A 11 -7.04 -5.51 -17.25
C TYR A 11 -8.16 -5.74 -16.22
N GLN A 12 -7.87 -6.43 -15.12
CA GLN A 12 -8.85 -6.70 -14.06
C GLN A 12 -9.29 -5.41 -13.37
N GLU A 13 -8.34 -4.55 -12.99
CA GLU A 13 -8.64 -3.28 -12.32
C GLU A 13 -9.47 -2.34 -13.19
N ARG A 14 -9.19 -2.29 -14.50
CA ARG A 14 -9.98 -1.52 -15.45
C ARG A 14 -11.40 -2.06 -15.59
N LYS A 15 -11.55 -3.38 -15.74
CA LYS A 15 -12.87 -4.03 -15.89
C LYS A 15 -13.73 -3.86 -14.64
N LYS A 16 -13.14 -3.98 -13.43
CA LYS A 16 -13.80 -3.73 -12.14
C LYS A 16 -14.39 -2.33 -12.04
N ARG A 17 -13.76 -1.34 -12.69
CA ARG A 17 -14.20 0.07 -12.70
C ARG A 17 -15.09 0.42 -13.90
N HIS A 18 -15.41 -0.54 -14.75
CA HIS A 18 -16.20 -0.34 -15.97
C HIS A 18 -15.64 0.74 -16.92
N LEU A 19 -14.31 0.93 -16.92
CA LEU A 19 -13.67 1.96 -17.74
C LEU A 19 -13.30 1.42 -19.13
N THR A 20 -13.46 2.29 -20.13
CA THR A 20 -12.86 2.08 -21.44
C THR A 20 -11.34 2.17 -21.32
N GLN A 21 -10.60 1.53 -22.24
CA GLN A 21 -9.12 1.67 -22.26
C GLN A 21 -8.72 3.15 -22.37
N LYS A 22 -9.42 3.94 -23.19
CA LYS A 22 -9.14 5.38 -23.33
C LYS A 22 -9.26 6.12 -21.99
N ASN A 23 -10.33 5.90 -21.23
CA ASN A 23 -10.55 6.59 -19.96
C ASN A 23 -9.60 6.10 -18.86
N PHE A 24 -9.30 4.80 -18.85
CA PHE A 24 -8.37 4.20 -17.90
C PHE A 24 -6.93 4.70 -18.06
N LEU A 25 -6.52 5.04 -19.29
CA LEU A 25 -5.13 5.40 -19.58
C LEU A 25 -4.83 6.89 -19.44
N GLY A 26 -5.84 7.76 -19.55
CA GLY A 26 -5.63 9.22 -19.48
C GLY A 26 -4.58 9.76 -20.46
N GLY A 27 -4.30 9.05 -21.56
CA GLY A 27 -3.27 9.41 -22.54
C GLY A 27 -1.83 9.03 -22.17
N ILE A 28 -1.60 8.28 -21.08
CA ILE A 28 -0.25 7.83 -20.67
C ILE A 28 0.39 6.92 -21.73
N VAL A 29 -0.42 6.05 -22.34
CA VAL A 29 -0.05 5.21 -23.49
C VAL A 29 -1.19 5.20 -24.50
N SER A 30 -0.87 4.93 -25.76
CA SER A 30 -1.89 4.79 -26.80
C SER A 30 -2.78 3.57 -26.54
N VAL A 31 -4.06 3.65 -26.91
CA VAL A 31 -5.02 2.54 -26.76
C VAL A 31 -4.55 1.30 -27.52
N SER A 32 -3.97 1.47 -28.71
CA SER A 32 -3.41 0.37 -29.51
C SER A 32 -2.27 -0.34 -28.78
N GLN A 33 -1.32 0.43 -28.23
CA GLN A 33 -0.22 -0.12 -27.45
C GLN A 33 -0.73 -0.86 -26.21
N TYR A 34 -1.64 -0.25 -25.46
CA TYR A 34 -2.19 -0.85 -24.25
C TYR A 34 -3.04 -2.09 -24.52
N SER A 35 -3.72 -2.17 -25.66
CA SER A 35 -4.45 -3.39 -26.05
C SER A 35 -3.51 -4.59 -26.19
N ARG A 36 -2.29 -4.38 -26.71
CA ARG A 36 -1.24 -5.42 -26.79
C ARG A 36 -0.67 -5.78 -25.41
N VAL A 37 -0.65 -4.83 -24.47
CA VAL A 37 -0.30 -5.09 -23.07
C VAL A 37 -1.35 -5.97 -22.40
N GLU A 38 -2.65 -5.67 -22.56
CA GLU A 38 -3.71 -6.50 -21.98
C GLU A 38 -3.80 -7.90 -22.60
N SER A 39 -3.40 -8.08 -23.86
CA SER A 39 -3.33 -9.39 -24.52
C SER A 39 -2.04 -10.16 -24.20
N GLY A 40 -1.04 -9.53 -23.60
CA GLY A 40 0.26 -10.13 -23.26
C GLY A 40 1.23 -10.23 -24.43
N GLU A 41 0.99 -9.49 -25.51
CA GLU A 41 1.86 -9.41 -26.69
C GLU A 41 2.99 -8.39 -26.51
N GLN A 42 2.82 -7.42 -25.60
CA GLN A 42 3.77 -6.36 -25.37
C GLN A 42 3.91 -6.07 -23.88
N ASP A 43 5.13 -5.80 -23.42
CA ASP A 43 5.36 -5.31 -22.07
C ASP A 43 5.04 -3.83 -21.91
N LEU A 44 4.66 -3.47 -20.69
CA LEU A 44 4.45 -2.10 -20.27
C LEU A 44 5.68 -1.61 -19.51
N ARG A 45 6.16 -0.40 -19.80
CA ARG A 45 7.27 0.15 -19.04
C ARG A 45 6.84 0.37 -17.60
N THR A 46 7.72 0.08 -16.64
CA THR A 46 7.43 0.24 -15.21
C THR A 46 6.96 1.66 -14.86
N SER A 47 7.51 2.68 -15.51
CA SER A 47 7.08 4.07 -15.32
C SER A 47 5.68 4.37 -15.84
N GLU A 48 5.23 3.71 -16.92
CA GLU A 48 3.87 3.82 -17.44
C GLU A 48 2.88 3.07 -16.54
N PHE A 49 3.28 1.91 -16.03
CA PHE A 49 2.52 1.14 -15.05
C PHE A 49 2.18 1.98 -13.81
N PHE A 50 3.19 2.57 -13.15
CA PHE A 50 2.97 3.38 -11.95
C PHE A 50 2.10 4.61 -12.23
N LYS A 51 2.26 5.25 -13.39
CA LYS A 51 1.41 6.38 -13.79
C LYS A 51 -0.06 5.97 -13.96
N ILE A 52 -0.33 4.83 -14.59
CA ILE A 52 -1.71 4.32 -14.78
C ILE A 52 -2.32 3.94 -13.42
N VAL A 53 -1.54 3.31 -12.55
CA VAL A 53 -1.93 2.96 -11.18
C VAL A 53 -2.31 4.20 -10.38
N GLN A 54 -1.45 5.21 -10.39
CA GLN A 54 -1.66 6.46 -9.68
C GLN A 54 -2.89 7.22 -10.20
N LEU A 55 -3.03 7.31 -11.54
CA LEU A 55 -4.16 7.96 -12.20
C LEU A 55 -5.51 7.35 -11.77
N ASN A 56 -5.56 6.04 -11.59
CA ASN A 56 -6.80 5.31 -11.26
C ASN A 56 -6.94 5.02 -9.76
N HIS A 57 -6.06 5.59 -8.93
CA HIS A 57 -5.99 5.35 -7.48
C HIS A 57 -6.03 3.86 -7.13
N ILE A 58 -5.27 3.05 -7.88
CA ILE A 58 -5.21 1.60 -7.72
C ILE A 58 -4.25 1.27 -6.58
N ASN A 59 -4.70 0.51 -5.59
CA ASN A 59 -3.83 0.02 -4.54
C ASN A 59 -3.04 -1.22 -5.01
N ILE A 60 -1.76 -1.05 -5.31
CA ILE A 60 -0.87 -2.09 -5.86
C ILE A 60 -0.20 -2.99 -4.82
N THR A 61 -0.45 -2.80 -3.52
CA THR A 61 0.14 -3.69 -2.49
C THR A 61 -0.26 -5.16 -2.69
N ASN A 62 -1.41 -5.44 -3.31
CA ASN A 62 -1.82 -6.82 -3.66
C ASN A 62 -0.97 -7.44 -4.79
N LEU A 63 -0.32 -6.62 -5.63
CA LEU A 63 0.58 -7.08 -6.69
C LEU A 63 1.98 -7.37 -6.13
N LEU A 64 2.41 -6.60 -5.13
CA LEU A 64 3.71 -6.74 -4.49
C LEU A 64 3.77 -7.93 -3.52
N ASN A 65 2.62 -8.42 -3.06
CA ASN A 65 2.53 -9.58 -2.18
C ASN A 65 1.37 -10.52 -2.59
N PRO A 66 1.57 -11.40 -3.59
CA PRO A 66 0.51 -12.31 -4.08
C PRO A 66 0.06 -13.37 -3.05
N ASN A 67 0.76 -13.48 -1.91
CA ASN A 67 0.42 -14.40 -0.81
C ASN A 67 -0.39 -13.75 0.32
N ASP A 68 -0.63 -12.44 0.31
CA ASP A 68 -1.39 -11.80 1.39
C ASP A 68 -2.89 -11.88 1.16
N GLN A 69 -3.50 -12.76 1.95
CA GLN A 69 -4.90 -13.11 1.98
C GLN A 69 -5.76 -11.85 2.14
N ARG A 70 -6.73 -11.67 1.23
CA ARG A 70 -7.55 -10.46 1.06
C ARG A 70 -8.32 -10.05 2.32
N ASP A 71 -8.52 -10.96 3.27
CA ASP A 71 -9.23 -10.71 4.52
C ASP A 71 -8.36 -9.99 5.57
N ASN A 72 -7.03 -10.21 5.56
CA ASN A 72 -6.13 -9.56 6.53
C ASN A 72 -5.87 -8.09 6.20
N LYS A 73 -5.93 -7.71 4.92
CA LYS A 73 -5.62 -6.35 4.49
C LYS A 73 -6.76 -5.36 4.79
N GLU A 74 -8.01 -5.77 4.57
CA GLU A 74 -9.15 -4.94 4.98
C GLU A 74 -9.19 -4.76 6.50
N LEU A 75 -8.76 -5.78 7.24
CA LEU A 75 -8.59 -5.73 8.69
C LEU A 75 -7.44 -4.79 9.10
N GLU A 76 -6.29 -4.86 8.43
CA GLU A 76 -5.16 -3.96 8.69
C GLU A 76 -5.50 -2.50 8.38
N ASP A 77 -6.16 -2.21 7.26
CA ASP A 77 -6.60 -0.85 6.90
C ASP A 77 -7.61 -0.28 7.93
N LYS A 78 -8.53 -1.12 8.42
CA LYS A 78 -9.45 -0.74 9.52
C LYS A 78 -8.67 -0.46 10.80
N LYS A 79 -7.72 -1.32 11.15
CA LYS A 79 -6.89 -1.16 12.35
C LYS A 79 -5.98 0.06 12.28
N LEU A 80 -5.50 0.42 11.09
CA LEU A 80 -4.73 1.64 10.86
C LEU A 80 -5.58 2.89 11.09
N ASN A 81 -6.84 2.89 10.64
CA ASN A 81 -7.78 3.98 10.93
C ASN A 81 -8.11 4.06 12.42
N GLU A 82 -8.36 2.93 13.09
CA GLU A 82 -8.54 2.88 14.55
C GLU A 82 -7.34 3.45 15.29
N LEU A 83 -6.12 3.12 14.83
CA LEU A 83 -4.88 3.62 15.40
C LEU A 83 -4.71 5.13 15.22
N ALA A 84 -5.03 5.65 14.03
CA ALA A 84 -4.97 7.08 13.75
C ALA A 84 -5.97 7.89 14.60
N ILE A 85 -7.18 7.37 14.80
CA ILE A 85 -8.20 7.96 15.68
C ILE A 85 -7.68 7.96 17.12
N ALA A 86 -7.20 6.82 17.63
CA ALA A 86 -6.69 6.70 18.99
C ALA A 86 -5.51 7.67 19.26
N PHE A 87 -4.63 7.86 18.28
CA PHE A 87 -3.53 8.82 18.38
C PHE A 87 -4.03 10.28 18.43
N TYR A 88 -5.00 10.64 17.58
CA TYR A 88 -5.61 11.96 17.59
C TYR A 88 -6.33 12.27 18.91
N GLU A 89 -7.04 11.28 19.47
CA GLU A 89 -7.74 11.38 20.75
C GLU A 89 -6.81 11.25 21.96
N ARG A 90 -5.51 10.99 21.75
CA ARG A 90 -4.50 10.70 22.77
C ARG A 90 -4.86 9.53 23.69
N ASP A 91 -5.59 8.54 23.16
CA ASP A 91 -5.98 7.32 23.86
C ASP A 91 -4.83 6.30 23.86
N LEU A 92 -3.96 6.41 24.86
CA LEU A 92 -2.78 5.56 25.00
C LEU A 92 -3.15 4.08 25.23
N ASP A 93 -4.22 3.81 25.95
CA ASP A 93 -4.66 2.44 26.26
C ASP A 93 -5.14 1.74 24.99
N LYS A 94 -5.84 2.47 24.11
CA LYS A 94 -6.26 1.94 22.81
C LYS A 94 -5.09 1.66 21.88
N ILE A 95 -4.07 2.52 21.86
CA ILE A 95 -2.85 2.29 21.07
C ILE A 95 -2.11 1.04 21.57
N LYS A 96 -1.99 0.87 22.89
CA LYS A 96 -1.39 -0.33 23.50
C LYS A 96 -2.16 -1.60 23.15
N GLN A 97 -3.50 -1.53 23.15
CA GLN A 97 -4.34 -2.64 22.71
C GLN A 97 -4.05 -3.03 21.26
N ILE A 98 -4.06 -2.05 20.33
CA ILE A 98 -3.81 -2.30 18.90
C ILE A 98 -2.41 -2.88 18.67
N LYS A 99 -1.40 -2.38 19.40
CA LYS A 99 -0.03 -2.90 19.38
C LYS A 99 0.02 -4.38 19.78
N ASP A 100 -0.62 -4.74 20.89
CA ASP A 100 -0.61 -6.12 21.40
C ASP A 100 -1.41 -7.09 20.52
N GLU A 101 -2.46 -6.61 19.86
CA GLU A 101 -3.17 -7.35 18.80
C GLU A 101 -2.24 -7.58 17.58
N SER A 102 -1.47 -6.57 17.19
CA SER A 102 -0.55 -6.63 16.05
C SER A 102 0.63 -7.57 16.28
N LYS A 103 1.12 -7.71 17.53
CA LYS A 103 2.18 -8.67 17.88
C LYS A 103 1.78 -10.14 17.66
N LYS A 104 0.47 -10.44 17.68
CA LYS A 104 -0.04 -11.81 17.56
C LYS A 104 -0.20 -12.25 16.10
N ASN A 105 0.03 -11.36 15.14
CA ASN A 105 -0.12 -11.61 13.72
C ASN A 105 1.10 -11.11 12.96
N ASP A 106 1.93 -12.05 12.46
CA ASP A 106 3.15 -11.74 11.71
C ASP A 106 2.89 -10.96 10.40
N ALA A 107 1.65 -10.91 9.93
CA ALA A 107 1.27 -10.08 8.78
C ALA A 107 1.17 -8.57 9.13
N PHE A 108 0.94 -8.19 10.39
CA PHE A 108 0.72 -6.80 10.83
C PHE A 108 2.00 -6.07 11.24
N THR A 109 3.11 -6.38 10.58
CA THR A 109 4.42 -5.78 10.90
C THR A 109 4.44 -4.26 10.72
N THR A 110 3.68 -3.72 9.75
CA THR A 110 3.58 -2.28 9.54
C THR A 110 2.72 -1.61 10.61
N LEU A 111 1.53 -2.15 10.89
CA LEU A 111 0.67 -1.66 11.96
C LEU A 111 1.34 -1.69 13.34
N LEU A 112 2.11 -2.74 13.63
CA LEU A 112 2.90 -2.86 14.87
C LEU A 112 3.94 -1.74 15.00
N LEU A 113 4.60 -1.38 13.89
CA LEU A 113 5.58 -0.31 13.84
C LEU A 113 4.93 1.04 14.17
N ASP A 114 3.83 1.34 13.48
CA ASP A 114 3.12 2.61 13.61
C ASP A 114 2.54 2.76 15.03
N ALA A 115 1.97 1.69 15.60
CA ALA A 115 1.45 1.70 16.97
C ALA A 115 2.55 1.90 18.02
N THR A 116 3.72 1.27 17.82
CA THR A 116 4.87 1.42 18.73
C THR A 116 5.41 2.86 18.71
N LEU A 117 5.48 3.48 17.53
CA LEU A 117 5.93 4.86 17.41
C LEU A 117 4.95 5.84 18.07
N MET A 118 3.66 5.69 17.79
CA MET A 118 2.61 6.56 18.34
C MET A 118 2.52 6.45 19.88
N GLU A 119 2.66 5.25 20.44
CA GLU A 119 2.77 5.05 21.89
C GLU A 119 3.94 5.85 22.47
N LYS A 120 5.15 5.75 21.89
CA LYS A 120 6.34 6.45 22.38
C LYS A 120 6.28 7.96 22.22
N ILE A 121 5.60 8.46 21.19
CA ILE A 121 5.31 9.89 21.04
C ILE A 121 4.40 10.38 22.17
N LEU A 122 3.33 9.63 22.49
CA LEU A 122 2.42 10.01 23.58
C LEU A 122 3.05 9.88 24.97
N GLU A 123 3.93 8.88 25.16
CA GLU A 123 4.74 8.71 26.39
C GLU A 123 5.91 9.70 26.48
N ASN A 124 6.18 10.46 25.40
CA ASN A 124 7.27 11.41 25.28
C ASN A 124 8.66 10.77 25.56
N ASN A 125 8.80 9.49 25.21
CA ASN A 125 9.98 8.67 25.50
C ASN A 125 10.50 8.01 24.22
N LEU A 126 11.07 8.84 23.33
CA LEU A 126 11.59 8.41 22.04
C LEU A 126 12.94 7.68 22.13
N ASP A 127 13.64 7.81 23.28
CA ASP A 127 14.95 7.19 23.50
C ASP A 127 14.86 5.66 23.66
N ASP A 128 13.67 5.13 23.97
CA ASP A 128 13.38 3.69 24.11
C ASP A 128 12.98 2.99 22.80
N LEU A 129 13.05 3.67 21.64
CA LEU A 129 12.73 3.07 20.34
C LEU A 129 13.84 2.12 19.88
N ASP A 130 13.47 0.90 19.48
CA ASP A 130 14.41 -0.05 18.86
C ASP A 130 15.05 0.61 17.62
N PRO A 131 16.38 0.63 17.49
CA PRO A 131 17.07 1.22 16.35
C PRO A 131 16.57 0.71 14.99
N LYS A 132 16.10 -0.53 14.90
CA LYS A 132 15.51 -1.09 13.67
C LYS A 132 14.23 -0.36 13.26
N ILE A 133 13.45 0.11 14.24
CA ILE A 133 12.22 0.87 14.02
C ILE A 133 12.57 2.25 13.45
N ILE A 134 13.59 2.91 14.02
CA ILE A 134 14.09 4.22 13.55
C ILE A 134 14.60 4.13 12.11
N VAL A 135 15.38 3.10 11.79
CA VAL A 135 15.89 2.86 10.43
C VAL A 135 14.74 2.63 9.43
N ASN A 136 13.74 1.83 9.79
CA ASN A 136 12.58 1.60 8.92
C ASN A 136 11.71 2.86 8.72
N CYS A 137 11.52 3.67 9.77
CA CYS A 137 10.80 4.95 9.66
C CYS A 137 11.55 5.94 8.74
N ASN A 138 12.86 6.06 8.89
CA ASN A 138 13.69 6.91 8.03
C ASN A 138 13.65 6.45 6.57
N ASN A 139 13.67 5.14 6.33
CA ASN A 139 13.54 4.60 4.97
C ASN A 139 12.17 4.94 4.35
N LYS A 140 11.07 4.80 5.11
CA LYS A 140 9.72 5.18 4.66
C LYS A 140 9.62 6.69 4.35
N LEU A 141 10.15 7.55 5.22
CA LEU A 141 10.14 9.01 5.04
C LEU A 141 10.98 9.45 3.82
N ASN A 142 12.14 8.85 3.62
CA ASN A 142 12.99 9.14 2.46
C ASN A 142 12.34 8.70 1.14
N THR A 143 11.57 7.63 1.16
CA THR A 143 10.82 7.17 -0.02
C THR A 143 9.66 8.13 -0.37
N PHE A 144 9.06 8.76 0.65
CA PHE A 144 8.03 9.80 0.47
C PHE A 144 8.61 11.13 -0.04
N ASN A 145 9.76 11.56 0.47
CA ASN A 145 10.38 12.83 0.11
C ASN A 145 11.09 12.83 -1.26
N GLN A 146 11.37 11.67 -1.84
CA GLN A 146 11.88 11.56 -3.22
C GLN A 146 10.77 11.55 -4.28
N ALA A 147 9.50 11.59 -3.85
CA ALA A 147 8.32 11.59 -4.72
C ALA A 147 7.61 12.96 -4.80
N ALA A 148 8.15 13.99 -4.15
CA ALA A 148 7.72 15.39 -4.24
C ALA A 148 8.68 16.20 -5.12
#